data_AF-A0A348AKR3-F1
#
_entry.id   AF-A0A348AKR3-F1
#
_cell.length_a   1.000
_cell.length_b   1.000
_cell.length_c   1.000
_cell.angle_alpha   90.00
_cell.angle_beta   90.00
_cell.angle_gamma   90.00
#
_symmetry.space_group_name_H-M   'P 1'
#
loop_
_entity.id
_entity.type
_entity.pdbx_description
1 polymer ?
#
loop_
_entity_poly.entity_id
_entity_poly.type
_entity_poly.pdbx_seq_one_letter_code
_entity_poly.pdbx_strand_id
1 'polypeptide(L)'
;MSLQQGNTVYGGDSGEEINLYEPGYENVTNVYGGQGGDVLRGNRLNNMLSGGAGDDQLWGGSGSDVLQGGNGNDAYWWGRGDGADTVAVDAANGEDMLVLYNVNVGEHSSYRAGNDLYLSLGNGDTVDLQGWYAASARQRVQSFVFSDGCAYAWNNDAGAEVNLYDSIYEANGISRLKGVDGGASTLRGGSRNDDISGGAGDDQLWGGAGGADTLAGGDGWDTYWYGAGDGQDLIADGSGNSGDTIRFYNIQNSDGLALTQSGSDLVLSFSGGNSITLQNWYSSAANRVNRFIFADGSVKQIVNNSWQTIGDDSGGFQIEVDYSRYDQDGFFAGHPERQAVVEEACRIWESLINDEFENVRTGTVIQVVNPNTLTTDTIYLDQEIDDFKFYAGSSSMGGSTLGVSAALSVSNLGNSRLDNRYNGYDDIEPWVGSISINTDNANLLYFDPTPNDPYDDTVPEDKYDFLHIVLHELGHALGFGPQKAGSQYVTYSNGQPYFNGPHAVAVYGGAVPLNFDSGSHIASSSRTTSLMEPTLYSGTRVLPSALDKAIFADIGYNITGVS
;
A
#
# COMPACT_ATOMS: atom_id res chain seq x y z
N MET A 1 6.17 -31.19 -29.08
CA MET A 1 7.04 -32.25 -29.69
C MET A 1 8.01 -31.53 -30.60
N SER A 2 9.31 -31.52 -30.25
CA SER A 2 10.28 -30.65 -30.93
C SER A 2 10.67 -31.17 -32.33
N LEU A 3 10.94 -30.23 -33.24
CA LEU A 3 11.31 -30.47 -34.63
C LEU A 3 12.71 -29.92 -34.89
N GLN A 4 13.64 -30.77 -35.32
CA GLN A 4 14.97 -30.36 -35.75
C GLN A 4 15.02 -30.15 -37.27
N GLN A 5 15.50 -28.99 -37.70
CA GLN A 5 15.78 -28.66 -39.09
C GLN A 5 17.19 -28.08 -39.22
N GLY A 6 18.12 -28.89 -39.73
CA GLY A 6 19.53 -28.49 -39.84
C GLY A 6 20.15 -28.22 -38.48
N ASN A 7 20.65 -27.00 -38.26
CA ASN A 7 21.24 -26.54 -37.00
C ASN A 7 20.23 -25.86 -36.07
N THR A 8 18.93 -25.99 -36.34
CA THR A 8 17.87 -25.36 -35.55
C THR A 8 16.92 -26.41 -34.96
N VAL A 9 16.54 -26.23 -33.71
CA VAL A 9 15.47 -26.97 -33.03
C VAL A 9 14.33 -26.03 -32.70
N TYR A 10 13.10 -26.45 -32.99
CA TYR A 10 11.87 -25.75 -32.65
C TYR A 10 11.07 -26.60 -31.68
N GLY A 11 10.68 -26.06 -30.53
CA GLY A 11 9.63 -26.62 -29.69
C GLY A 11 8.25 -26.33 -30.28
N GLY A 12 7.23 -26.58 -29.48
CA GLY A 12 5.82 -26.62 -29.85
C GLY A 12 4.98 -25.66 -29.00
N ASP A 13 3.72 -26.07 -28.75
CA ASP A 13 2.72 -25.24 -28.09
C ASP A 13 2.58 -25.56 -26.57
N SER A 14 3.53 -26.27 -25.97
CA SER A 14 3.48 -26.73 -24.58
C SER A 14 4.88 -26.78 -23.97
N GLY A 15 5.05 -26.54 -22.67
CA GLY A 15 6.37 -26.55 -22.02
C GLY A 15 7.25 -27.76 -22.38
N GLU A 16 8.38 -27.48 -23.03
CA GLU A 16 9.33 -28.44 -23.55
C GLU A 16 10.68 -28.38 -22.82
N GLU A 17 11.28 -29.56 -22.62
CA GLU A 17 12.67 -29.68 -22.20
C GLU A 17 13.55 -30.02 -23.42
N ILE A 18 14.42 -29.09 -23.82
CA ILE A 18 15.34 -29.23 -24.95
C ILE A 18 16.77 -29.16 -24.43
N ASN A 19 17.49 -30.28 -24.50
CA ASN A 19 18.86 -30.39 -24.00
C ASN A 19 19.84 -30.78 -25.13
N LEU A 20 20.66 -29.83 -25.57
CA LEU A 20 21.60 -30.03 -26.67
C LEU A 20 22.83 -30.89 -26.29
N TYR A 21 22.96 -31.34 -25.04
CA TYR A 21 23.92 -32.37 -24.66
C TYR A 21 23.48 -33.78 -25.04
N GLU A 22 22.24 -33.96 -25.48
CA GLU A 22 21.77 -35.26 -25.97
C GLU A 22 22.36 -35.60 -27.35
N PRO A 23 22.61 -36.89 -27.65
CA PRO A 23 23.11 -37.32 -28.96
C PRO A 23 22.19 -36.89 -30.11
N GLY A 24 22.77 -36.36 -31.20
CA GLY A 24 22.04 -35.86 -32.37
C GLY A 24 21.91 -34.33 -32.47
N TYR A 25 22.29 -33.61 -31.42
CA TYR A 25 22.27 -32.14 -31.37
C TYR A 25 23.65 -31.50 -31.48
N GLU A 26 24.68 -32.24 -31.91
CA GLU A 26 26.08 -31.80 -31.87
C GLU A 26 26.39 -30.60 -32.77
N ASN A 27 25.54 -30.34 -33.76
CA ASN A 27 25.67 -29.22 -34.71
C ASN A 27 24.56 -28.17 -34.57
N VAL A 28 23.71 -28.28 -33.54
CA VAL A 28 22.63 -27.32 -33.30
C VAL A 28 23.21 -26.06 -32.68
N THR A 29 22.81 -24.91 -33.21
CA THR A 29 23.21 -23.58 -32.75
C THR A 29 22.01 -22.66 -32.51
N ASN A 30 20.79 -23.07 -32.85
CA ASN A 30 19.59 -22.28 -32.62
C ASN A 30 18.51 -23.14 -31.97
N VAL A 31 17.90 -22.66 -30.90
CA VAL A 31 16.78 -23.31 -30.22
C VAL A 31 15.68 -22.28 -30.00
N TYR A 32 14.46 -22.65 -30.35
CA TYR A 32 13.25 -21.89 -30.08
C TYR A 32 12.33 -22.77 -29.24
N GLY A 33 11.94 -22.34 -28.05
CA GLY A 33 11.06 -23.06 -27.13
C GLY A 33 9.62 -23.07 -27.65
N GLY A 34 9.04 -21.90 -27.87
CA GLY A 34 7.72 -21.77 -28.49
C GLY A 34 6.69 -21.18 -27.53
N GLN A 35 5.72 -21.98 -27.09
CA GLN A 35 4.72 -21.59 -26.09
C GLN A 35 4.78 -22.53 -24.88
N GLY A 36 4.48 -22.00 -23.70
CA GLY A 36 4.59 -22.70 -22.42
C GLY A 36 5.93 -22.42 -21.76
N GLY A 37 6.08 -22.80 -20.48
CA GLY A 37 7.36 -22.66 -19.78
C GLY A 37 8.33 -23.76 -20.21
N ASP A 38 9.38 -23.37 -20.92
CA ASP A 38 10.37 -24.22 -21.56
C ASP A 38 11.68 -24.30 -20.76
N VAL A 39 12.41 -25.40 -20.90
CA VAL A 39 13.73 -25.63 -20.30
C VAL A 39 14.72 -25.84 -21.45
N LEU A 40 15.52 -24.83 -21.75
CA LEU A 40 16.45 -24.80 -22.89
C LEU A 40 17.89 -24.89 -22.39
N ARG A 41 18.64 -25.91 -22.84
CA ARG A 41 20.06 -26.10 -22.50
C ARG A 41 20.91 -26.20 -23.76
N GLY A 42 21.78 -25.23 -23.96
CA GLY A 42 22.75 -25.20 -25.04
C GLY A 42 23.90 -26.19 -24.85
N ASN A 43 24.77 -26.28 -25.86
CA ASN A 43 25.88 -27.23 -25.94
C ASN A 43 27.23 -26.51 -25.73
N ARG A 44 28.26 -26.90 -26.50
CA ARG A 44 29.62 -26.32 -26.42
C ARG A 44 29.93 -25.35 -27.56
N LEU A 45 28.93 -25.08 -28.40
CA LEU A 45 28.99 -24.16 -29.51
C LEU A 45 28.28 -22.88 -29.11
N ASN A 46 28.56 -21.81 -29.84
CA ASN A 46 27.81 -20.56 -29.73
C ASN A 46 26.35 -20.79 -30.15
N ASN A 47 25.43 -20.66 -29.21
CA ASN A 47 24.02 -20.94 -29.34
C ASN A 47 23.18 -19.65 -29.27
N MET A 48 22.05 -19.66 -29.97
CA MET A 48 20.96 -18.70 -29.82
C MET A 48 19.78 -19.47 -29.21
N LEU A 49 19.43 -19.15 -27.97
CA LEU A 49 18.30 -19.76 -27.26
C LEU A 49 17.19 -18.70 -27.11
N SER A 50 16.01 -19.01 -27.63
CA SER A 50 14.81 -18.19 -27.49
C SER A 50 13.72 -19.00 -26.80
N GLY A 51 13.28 -18.59 -25.62
CA GLY A 51 12.21 -19.24 -24.84
C GLY A 51 10.87 -19.13 -25.55
N GLY A 52 10.39 -17.91 -25.78
CA GLY A 52 9.18 -17.63 -26.53
C GLY A 52 8.12 -17.00 -25.64
N ALA A 53 7.06 -17.74 -25.32
CA ALA A 53 6.03 -17.27 -24.41
C ALA A 53 5.81 -18.29 -23.30
N GLY A 54 5.86 -17.87 -22.04
CA GLY A 54 5.85 -18.73 -20.88
C GLY A 54 6.99 -18.33 -19.94
N ASP A 55 7.05 -18.98 -18.77
CA ASP A 55 8.14 -18.75 -17.82
C ASP A 55 9.27 -19.73 -18.14
N ASP A 56 10.30 -19.26 -18.86
CA ASP A 56 11.32 -20.12 -19.47
C ASP A 56 12.62 -20.19 -18.66
N GLN A 57 13.38 -21.28 -18.78
CA GLN A 57 14.69 -21.47 -18.15
C GLN A 57 15.76 -21.74 -19.20
N LEU A 58 16.77 -20.86 -19.29
CA LEU A 58 17.77 -20.87 -20.35
C LEU A 58 19.19 -21.04 -19.79
N TRP A 59 19.91 -22.09 -20.22
CA TRP A 59 21.34 -22.28 -20.00
C TRP A 59 22.07 -22.22 -21.35
N GLY A 60 22.98 -21.26 -21.54
CA GLY A 60 23.81 -21.21 -22.76
C GLY A 60 24.70 -22.44 -22.94
N GLY A 61 25.20 -22.97 -21.82
CA GLY A 61 26.26 -23.97 -21.86
C GLY A 61 27.60 -23.28 -21.97
N SER A 62 28.57 -23.90 -22.64
CA SER A 62 29.87 -23.27 -22.84
C SER A 62 29.94 -22.67 -24.24
N GLY A 63 30.38 -21.43 -24.38
CA GLY A 63 30.46 -20.82 -25.70
C GLY A 63 30.43 -19.31 -25.62
N SER A 64 29.91 -18.70 -26.67
CA SER A 64 29.43 -17.32 -26.60
C SER A 64 28.00 -17.34 -27.07
N ASP A 65 27.10 -17.41 -26.10
CA ASP A 65 25.70 -17.72 -26.32
C ASP A 65 24.84 -16.45 -26.22
N VAL A 66 23.70 -16.46 -26.89
CA VAL A 66 22.69 -15.42 -26.80
C VAL A 66 21.42 -16.04 -26.23
N LEU A 67 20.95 -15.50 -25.11
CA LEU A 67 19.78 -15.98 -24.38
C LEU A 67 18.69 -14.92 -24.43
N GLN A 68 17.51 -15.31 -24.88
CA GLN A 68 16.33 -14.46 -25.03
C GLN A 68 15.13 -15.21 -24.45
N GLY A 69 14.65 -14.80 -23.27
CA GLY A 69 13.53 -15.45 -22.59
C GLY A 69 12.25 -15.28 -23.39
N GLY A 70 11.76 -14.05 -23.49
CA GLY A 70 10.61 -13.70 -24.33
C GLY A 70 9.51 -13.10 -23.47
N ASN A 71 8.26 -13.53 -23.65
CA ASN A 71 7.15 -13.10 -22.78
C ASN A 71 6.99 -14.05 -21.60
N GLY A 72 6.99 -13.53 -20.38
CA GLY A 72 6.84 -14.33 -19.16
C GLY A 72 7.97 -14.01 -18.18
N ASN A 73 8.01 -14.71 -17.06
CA ASN A 73 9.06 -14.53 -16.05
C ASN A 73 10.21 -15.53 -16.33
N ASP A 74 11.29 -15.06 -16.95
CA ASP A 74 12.33 -15.95 -17.46
C ASP A 74 13.56 -16.03 -16.55
N ALA A 75 14.21 -17.20 -16.52
CA ALA A 75 15.43 -17.45 -15.75
C ALA A 75 16.62 -17.76 -16.67
N TYR A 76 17.61 -16.87 -16.70
CA TYR A 76 18.87 -17.02 -17.42
C TYR A 76 19.94 -17.57 -16.48
N TRP A 77 20.55 -18.69 -16.83
CA TRP A 77 21.57 -19.34 -16.00
C TRP A 77 22.95 -19.14 -16.59
N TRP A 78 23.85 -18.55 -15.79
CA TRP A 78 25.22 -18.25 -16.18
C TRP A 78 26.20 -18.50 -15.03
N GLY A 79 27.37 -19.05 -15.31
CA GLY A 79 28.36 -19.37 -14.29
C GLY A 79 29.79 -19.55 -14.83
N ARG A 80 30.67 -20.07 -13.98
CA ARG A 80 32.04 -20.44 -14.35
C ARG A 80 32.05 -21.51 -15.44
N GLY A 81 32.79 -21.26 -16.51
CA GLY A 81 32.96 -22.17 -17.62
C GLY A 81 31.96 -22.02 -18.75
N ASP A 82 31.02 -21.07 -18.63
CA ASP A 82 30.03 -20.79 -19.68
C ASP A 82 30.58 -19.92 -20.79
N GLY A 83 31.66 -19.16 -20.54
CA GLY A 83 32.27 -18.30 -21.54
C GLY A 83 31.62 -16.92 -21.60
N ALA A 84 31.44 -16.40 -22.81
CA ALA A 84 31.11 -15.00 -23.05
C ALA A 84 29.70 -14.83 -23.62
N ASP A 85 28.73 -14.74 -22.72
CA ASP A 85 27.31 -14.81 -23.06
C ASP A 85 26.64 -13.43 -23.08
N THR A 86 25.51 -13.38 -23.75
CA THR A 86 24.67 -12.21 -23.90
C THR A 86 23.24 -12.54 -23.51
N VAL A 87 22.69 -11.81 -22.57
CA VAL A 87 21.25 -11.85 -22.25
C VAL A 87 20.58 -10.67 -22.92
N ALA A 88 19.69 -10.98 -23.87
CA ALA A 88 18.88 -10.01 -24.58
C ALA A 88 17.47 -10.00 -23.98
N VAL A 89 17.23 -9.07 -23.05
CA VAL A 89 15.90 -8.89 -22.46
C VAL A 89 15.02 -8.14 -23.45
N ASP A 90 13.96 -8.79 -23.91
CA ASP A 90 13.00 -8.18 -24.82
C ASP A 90 12.11 -7.16 -24.09
N ALA A 91 11.43 -6.29 -24.84
CA ALA A 91 10.45 -5.34 -24.29
C ALA A 91 9.13 -5.98 -23.84
N ALA A 92 9.15 -7.28 -23.57
CA ALA A 92 8.02 -8.10 -23.21
C ALA A 92 7.67 -7.94 -21.71
N ASN A 93 6.44 -8.27 -21.33
CA ASN A 93 6.02 -8.19 -19.93
C ASN A 93 6.55 -9.42 -19.17
N GLY A 94 7.31 -9.21 -18.10
CA GLY A 94 7.96 -10.27 -17.32
C GLY A 94 8.87 -9.75 -16.20
N GLU A 95 9.00 -10.54 -15.12
CA GLU A 95 10.01 -10.38 -14.09
C GLU A 95 11.10 -11.45 -14.29
N ASP A 96 12.17 -11.07 -14.96
CA ASP A 96 13.30 -11.90 -15.34
C ASP A 96 14.37 -11.99 -14.25
N MET A 97 15.11 -13.11 -14.26
CA MET A 97 16.14 -13.43 -13.28
C MET A 97 17.43 -13.91 -13.96
N LEU A 98 18.59 -13.40 -13.52
CA LEU A 98 19.89 -13.97 -13.84
C LEU A 98 20.37 -14.82 -12.66
N VAL A 99 20.49 -16.12 -12.88
CA VAL A 99 21.02 -17.10 -11.94
C VAL A 99 22.50 -17.32 -12.19
N LEU A 100 23.31 -16.75 -11.29
CA LEU A 100 24.75 -16.91 -11.19
C LEU A 100 25.12 -18.21 -10.47
N TYR A 101 24.92 -19.33 -11.15
CA TYR A 101 25.21 -20.64 -10.59
C TYR A 101 26.73 -20.84 -10.48
N ASN A 102 27.21 -21.39 -9.36
CA ASN A 102 28.63 -21.53 -9.00
C ASN A 102 29.48 -20.22 -8.90
N VAL A 103 28.84 -19.05 -8.88
CA VAL A 103 29.46 -17.74 -8.68
C VAL A 103 28.91 -17.09 -7.42
N ASN A 104 29.79 -16.75 -6.48
CA ASN A 104 29.40 -16.01 -5.27
C ASN A 104 29.35 -14.50 -5.53
N VAL A 105 28.65 -13.76 -4.67
CA VAL A 105 28.42 -12.31 -4.84
C VAL A 105 29.72 -11.50 -4.92
N GLY A 106 30.77 -11.94 -4.22
CA GLY A 106 32.08 -11.28 -4.22
C GLY A 106 33.06 -11.76 -5.31
N GLU A 107 32.66 -12.72 -6.15
CA GLU A 107 33.55 -13.37 -7.11
C GLU A 107 33.47 -12.80 -8.53
N HIS A 108 32.58 -11.84 -8.75
CA HIS A 108 32.43 -11.14 -10.01
C HIS A 108 32.79 -9.66 -9.84
N SER A 109 33.27 -9.06 -10.93
CA SER A 109 33.32 -7.61 -11.08
C SER A 109 32.24 -7.18 -12.05
N SER A 110 31.53 -6.10 -11.73
CA SER A 110 30.60 -5.47 -12.65
C SER A 110 31.19 -4.21 -13.26
N TYR A 111 30.90 -3.96 -14.54
CA TYR A 111 31.25 -2.70 -15.19
C TYR A 111 30.24 -2.35 -16.27
N ARG A 112 30.08 -1.06 -16.51
CA ARG A 112 29.26 -0.54 -17.60
C ARG A 112 30.10 -0.39 -18.87
N ALA A 113 29.58 -0.83 -20.00
CA ALA A 113 30.08 -0.43 -21.31
C ALA A 113 28.91 -0.03 -22.21
N GLY A 114 28.91 1.22 -22.68
CA GLY A 114 27.78 1.76 -23.44
C GLY A 114 26.49 1.79 -22.61
N ASN A 115 25.46 1.09 -23.09
CA ASN A 115 24.17 0.95 -22.42
C ASN A 115 24.01 -0.38 -21.69
N ASP A 116 25.05 -1.20 -21.63
CA ASP A 116 24.93 -2.56 -21.14
C ASP A 116 25.67 -2.73 -19.80
N LEU A 117 25.24 -3.71 -19.01
CA LEU A 117 25.88 -4.10 -17.76
C LEU A 117 26.63 -5.41 -17.99
N TYR A 118 27.93 -5.40 -17.74
CA TYR A 118 28.77 -6.58 -17.81
C TYR A 118 29.04 -7.11 -16.40
N LEU A 119 28.88 -8.42 -16.22
CA LEU A 119 29.49 -9.15 -15.11
C LEU A 119 30.66 -9.97 -15.64
N SER A 120 31.78 -9.98 -14.91
CA SER A 120 32.99 -10.74 -15.29
C SER A 120 33.59 -11.45 -14.10
N LEU A 121 34.01 -12.70 -14.30
CA LEU A 121 34.74 -13.50 -13.30
C LEU A 121 36.27 -13.38 -13.42
N GLY A 122 36.75 -12.52 -14.33
CA GLY A 122 38.19 -12.26 -14.55
C GLY A 122 38.98 -13.39 -15.22
N ASN A 123 38.35 -14.53 -15.51
CA ASN A 123 38.94 -15.70 -16.20
C ASN A 123 38.54 -15.81 -17.68
N GLY A 124 37.85 -14.79 -18.23
CA GLY A 124 37.29 -14.80 -19.58
C GLY A 124 35.80 -15.13 -19.63
N ASP A 125 35.22 -15.62 -18.52
CA ASP A 125 33.77 -15.73 -18.39
C ASP A 125 33.16 -14.34 -18.17
N THR A 126 32.23 -13.96 -19.05
CA THR A 126 31.48 -12.70 -18.98
C THR A 126 30.03 -12.92 -19.36
N VAL A 127 29.11 -12.18 -18.73
CA VAL A 127 27.73 -12.03 -19.21
C VAL A 127 27.43 -10.57 -19.46
N ASP A 128 26.95 -10.29 -20.67
CA ASP A 128 26.50 -8.99 -21.16
C ASP A 128 24.97 -8.90 -21.02
N LEU A 129 24.50 -8.05 -20.11
CA LEU A 129 23.09 -7.72 -19.96
C LEU A 129 22.76 -6.50 -20.82
N GLN A 130 22.23 -6.77 -22.02
CA GLN A 130 21.99 -5.74 -23.02
C GLN A 130 20.91 -4.75 -22.57
N GLY A 131 21.11 -3.48 -22.91
CA GLY A 131 20.12 -2.43 -22.68
C GLY A 131 19.93 -2.04 -21.22
N TRP A 132 20.75 -2.55 -20.29
CA TRP A 132 20.63 -2.30 -18.84
C TRP A 132 20.47 -0.82 -18.47
N TYR A 133 21.12 0.10 -19.20
CA TYR A 133 21.09 1.54 -18.99
C TYR A 133 20.30 2.30 -20.07
N ALA A 134 19.65 1.60 -21.00
CA ALA A 134 18.72 2.19 -21.97
C ALA A 134 17.31 2.33 -21.33
N ALA A 135 16.59 3.39 -21.68
CA ALA A 135 15.43 3.86 -20.93
C ALA A 135 14.16 2.97 -21.06
N SER A 136 13.99 2.01 -20.16
CA SER A 136 12.81 1.77 -19.30
C SER A 136 13.17 0.68 -18.27
N ALA A 137 12.52 0.63 -17.10
CA ALA A 137 12.86 -0.37 -16.05
C ALA A 137 12.48 -1.80 -16.46
N ARG A 138 11.51 -1.95 -17.37
CA ARG A 138 10.92 -3.22 -17.83
C ARG A 138 11.72 -3.94 -18.91
N GLN A 139 12.93 -3.48 -19.23
CA GLN A 139 13.78 -4.00 -20.31
C GLN A 139 15.12 -4.51 -19.77
N ARG A 140 15.12 -5.07 -18.57
CA ARG A 140 16.32 -5.52 -17.85
C ARG A 140 15.95 -6.73 -17.03
N VAL A 141 16.95 -7.52 -16.65
CA VAL A 141 16.81 -8.53 -15.60
C VAL A 141 16.47 -7.83 -14.28
N GLN A 142 15.42 -8.28 -13.61
CA GLN A 142 14.90 -7.69 -12.37
C GLN A 142 15.55 -8.30 -11.13
N SER A 143 16.13 -9.51 -11.22
CA SER A 143 16.80 -10.13 -10.08
C SER A 143 18.08 -10.88 -10.44
N PHE A 144 19.03 -10.91 -9.51
CA PHE A 144 20.25 -11.70 -9.58
C PHE A 144 20.25 -12.70 -8.44
N VAL A 145 20.54 -13.97 -8.72
CA VAL A 145 20.66 -15.02 -7.70
C VAL A 145 22.05 -15.64 -7.77
N PHE A 146 22.81 -15.58 -6.70
CA PHE A 146 24.18 -16.10 -6.62
C PHE A 146 24.23 -17.48 -5.96
N SER A 147 25.33 -18.20 -6.16
CA SER A 147 25.49 -19.56 -5.61
C SER A 147 25.66 -19.63 -4.10
N ASP A 148 25.96 -18.51 -3.46
CA ASP A 148 25.99 -18.38 -1.99
C ASP A 148 24.61 -18.08 -1.39
N GLY A 149 23.55 -18.05 -2.21
CA GLY A 149 22.20 -17.72 -1.78
C GLY A 149 21.96 -16.21 -1.59
N CYS A 150 22.94 -15.36 -1.92
CA CYS A 150 22.70 -13.92 -2.01
C CYS A 150 21.83 -13.63 -3.24
N ALA A 151 20.88 -12.70 -3.10
CA ALA A 151 20.11 -12.21 -4.23
C ALA A 151 20.03 -10.67 -4.22
N TYR A 152 20.08 -10.06 -5.40
CA TYR A 152 19.81 -8.64 -5.58
C TYR A 152 18.58 -8.49 -6.44
N ALA A 153 17.51 -7.91 -5.90
CA ALA A 153 16.35 -7.49 -6.69
C ALA A 153 16.54 -6.00 -7.07
N TRP A 154 16.50 -5.70 -8.35
CA TRP A 154 16.52 -4.34 -8.88
C TRP A 154 15.16 -4.02 -9.45
N ASN A 155 14.26 -3.48 -8.62
CA ASN A 155 12.99 -2.94 -9.11
C ASN A 155 13.00 -1.41 -9.00
N ASN A 156 12.62 -0.71 -10.06
CA ASN A 156 12.48 0.75 -10.06
C ASN A 156 11.01 1.19 -9.97
N ASP A 157 10.05 0.25 -9.85
CA ASP A 157 8.65 0.59 -9.62
C ASP A 157 8.40 0.70 -8.11
N ALA A 158 7.84 1.86 -7.70
CA ALA A 158 7.75 2.37 -6.33
C ALA A 158 6.77 1.59 -5.42
N GLY A 159 6.98 0.28 -5.24
CA GLY A 159 6.21 -0.56 -4.32
C GLY A 159 6.24 -2.05 -4.66
N ALA A 160 7.42 -2.63 -4.90
CA ALA A 160 7.54 -4.02 -5.35
C ALA A 160 7.68 -5.04 -4.20
N GLU A 161 6.96 -6.16 -4.32
CA GLU A 161 7.10 -7.35 -3.47
C GLU A 161 8.34 -8.17 -3.88
N VAL A 162 9.38 -8.21 -3.05
CA VAL A 162 10.55 -9.08 -3.23
C VAL A 162 10.31 -10.38 -2.46
N ASN A 163 9.65 -11.33 -3.12
CA ASN A 163 9.45 -12.70 -2.61
C ASN A 163 10.50 -13.64 -3.20
N LEU A 164 11.51 -14.00 -2.41
CA LEU A 164 12.39 -15.12 -2.75
C LEU A 164 11.74 -16.39 -2.25
N TYR A 165 10.97 -17.06 -3.11
CA TYR A 165 10.43 -18.37 -2.78
C TYR A 165 11.56 -19.37 -2.52
N ASP A 166 11.50 -19.98 -1.35
CA ASP A 166 12.24 -21.14 -0.86
C ASP A 166 12.41 -22.24 -1.92
N SER A 167 13.46 -22.13 -2.73
CA SER A 167 14.19 -23.23 -3.39
C SER A 167 15.39 -22.60 -4.12
N ILE A 168 16.63 -22.77 -3.66
CA ILE A 168 17.54 -23.84 -4.10
C ILE A 168 18.77 -23.84 -3.17
N TYR A 169 19.17 -25.05 -2.75
CA TYR A 169 19.90 -25.39 -1.53
C TYR A 169 21.41 -25.06 -1.44
N GLU A 170 21.79 -24.69 -0.21
CA GLU A 170 22.96 -25.08 0.62
C GLU A 170 24.42 -24.87 0.17
N ALA A 171 25.01 -23.74 0.58
CA ALA A 171 26.32 -23.70 1.26
C ALA A 171 26.53 -22.36 2.02
N ASN A 172 26.38 -22.37 3.36
CA ASN A 172 26.82 -21.34 4.34
C ASN A 172 25.78 -20.46 5.07
N GLY A 173 24.48 -20.70 4.87
CA GLY A 173 23.49 -20.53 5.96
C GLY A 173 23.16 -19.12 6.45
N ILE A 174 23.39 -18.07 5.64
CA ILE A 174 22.74 -16.77 5.84
C ILE A 174 22.30 -16.16 4.49
N SER A 175 21.02 -15.84 4.27
CA SER A 175 20.58 -15.11 3.07
C SER A 175 20.70 -13.61 3.30
N ARG A 176 21.16 -12.83 2.30
CA ARG A 176 21.22 -11.37 2.41
C ARG A 176 20.22 -10.72 1.45
N LEU A 177 19.30 -9.93 1.98
CA LEU A 177 18.29 -9.20 1.23
C LEU A 177 18.53 -7.70 1.40
N LYS A 178 18.43 -6.93 0.31
CA LYS A 178 18.46 -5.46 0.35
C LYS A 178 17.34 -4.88 -0.49
N GLY A 179 16.55 -3.97 0.08
CA GLY A 179 15.52 -3.20 -0.61
C GLY A 179 16.10 -2.09 -1.47
N VAL A 180 15.19 -1.36 -2.13
CA VAL A 180 15.54 -0.38 -3.16
C VAL A 180 15.87 0.97 -2.53
N ASP A 181 16.93 1.63 -3.00
CA ASP A 181 17.32 2.93 -2.43
C ASP A 181 16.27 4.01 -2.83
N GLY A 182 15.44 4.44 -1.87
CA GLY A 182 14.52 5.58 -1.99
C GLY A 182 13.06 5.25 -2.32
N GLY A 183 12.64 3.99 -2.17
CA GLY A 183 11.25 3.54 -2.36
C GLY A 183 10.88 2.41 -1.40
N ALA A 184 9.60 2.25 -1.12
CA ALA A 184 9.09 1.17 -0.27
C ALA A 184 9.35 -0.21 -0.88
N SER A 185 9.90 -1.12 -0.06
CA SER A 185 10.25 -2.50 -0.40
C SER A 185 9.43 -3.48 0.43
N THR A 186 9.12 -4.64 -0.11
CA THR A 186 8.67 -5.79 0.70
C THR A 186 9.70 -6.89 0.58
N LEU A 187 10.27 -7.35 1.70
CA LEU A 187 11.41 -8.26 1.77
C LEU A 187 11.07 -9.46 2.65
N ARG A 188 11.15 -10.67 2.10
CA ARG A 188 10.91 -11.91 2.87
C ARG A 188 12.11 -12.84 2.84
N GLY A 189 12.65 -13.12 4.03
CA GLY A 189 13.60 -14.20 4.26
C GLY A 189 12.93 -15.58 4.25
N GLY A 190 13.75 -16.60 4.41
CA GLY A 190 13.40 -18.01 4.37
C GLY A 190 13.33 -18.65 5.76
N SER A 191 13.62 -19.95 5.83
CA SER A 191 13.58 -20.71 7.10
C SER A 191 14.93 -20.77 7.84
N ARG A 192 15.90 -19.97 7.39
CA ARG A 192 17.27 -19.94 7.89
C ARG A 192 17.56 -18.53 8.38
N ASN A 193 18.71 -18.36 9.04
CA ASN A 193 19.16 -17.03 9.47
C ASN A 193 19.29 -16.11 8.27
N ASP A 194 18.70 -14.94 8.29
CA ASP A 194 18.76 -13.98 7.19
C ASP A 194 19.25 -12.60 7.68
N ASP A 195 19.81 -11.81 6.76
CA ASP A 195 20.30 -10.44 6.99
C ASP A 195 19.61 -9.54 5.97
N ILE A 196 18.57 -8.86 6.41
CA ILE A 196 17.59 -8.14 5.59
C ILE A 196 17.69 -6.65 5.88
N SER A 197 17.91 -5.86 4.83
CA SER A 197 17.96 -4.40 4.92
C SER A 197 16.95 -3.73 3.99
N GLY A 198 16.03 -2.92 4.52
CA GLY A 198 15.03 -2.18 3.73
C GLY A 198 15.66 -1.09 2.87
N GLY A 199 16.47 -0.22 3.48
CA GLY A 199 17.15 0.87 2.80
C GLY A 199 16.51 2.21 3.15
N ALA A 200 15.97 2.91 2.17
CA ALA A 200 15.25 4.15 2.40
C ALA A 200 13.87 4.03 1.75
N GLY A 201 12.82 4.41 2.46
CA GLY A 201 11.43 4.12 2.10
C GLY A 201 10.70 3.48 3.27
N ASP A 202 9.39 3.27 3.11
CA ASP A 202 8.58 2.59 4.12
C ASP A 202 8.56 1.09 3.80
N ASP A 203 9.46 0.31 4.40
CA ASP A 203 9.71 -1.07 4.02
C ASP A 203 8.92 -2.09 4.87
N GLN A 204 8.61 -3.27 4.31
CA GLN A 204 8.03 -4.39 5.02
C GLN A 204 8.98 -5.58 5.04
N LEU A 205 9.38 -6.06 6.21
CA LEU A 205 10.43 -7.06 6.39
C LEU A 205 9.90 -8.30 7.14
N TRP A 206 10.13 -9.49 6.60
CA TRP A 206 9.92 -10.78 7.26
C TRP A 206 11.25 -11.51 7.35
N GLY A 207 11.67 -11.91 8.55
CA GLY A 207 12.80 -12.84 8.72
C GLY A 207 12.47 -14.23 8.16
N GLY A 208 11.25 -14.70 8.45
CA GLY A 208 10.74 -15.98 7.99
C GLY A 208 10.78 -17.03 9.10
N ALA A 209 10.38 -18.26 8.79
CA ALA A 209 10.09 -19.25 9.81
C ALA A 209 11.36 -19.94 10.35
N GLY A 210 11.85 -19.51 11.50
CA GLY A 210 12.67 -20.30 12.42
C GLY A 210 14.11 -19.81 12.56
N GLY A 211 14.65 -19.08 11.58
CA GLY A 211 15.99 -18.52 11.60
C GLY A 211 16.29 -17.64 12.81
N ALA A 212 17.55 -17.25 12.96
CA ALA A 212 17.90 -16.11 13.78
C ALA A 212 18.26 -14.97 12.85
N ASP A 213 17.27 -14.12 12.57
CA ASP A 213 17.35 -13.14 11.49
C ASP A 213 17.80 -11.78 12.01
N THR A 214 18.48 -11.00 11.16
CA THR A 214 18.83 -9.61 11.41
C THR A 214 18.07 -8.75 10.42
N LEU A 215 17.19 -7.89 10.93
CA LEU A 215 16.33 -7.02 10.13
C LEU A 215 16.69 -5.56 10.41
N ALA A 216 16.92 -4.78 9.36
CA ALA A 216 17.22 -3.36 9.43
C ALA A 216 16.40 -2.62 8.38
N GLY A 217 15.29 -2.01 8.79
CA GLY A 217 14.39 -1.23 7.95
C GLY A 217 15.13 -0.09 7.28
N GLY A 218 15.69 0.83 8.07
CA GLY A 218 16.51 1.93 7.54
C GLY A 218 15.80 3.27 7.68
N ASP A 219 15.89 4.13 6.67
CA ASP A 219 15.26 5.45 6.71
C ASP A 219 13.81 5.37 6.21
N GLY A 220 12.81 5.58 7.05
CA GLY A 220 11.40 5.57 6.64
C GLY A 220 10.58 4.72 7.60
N TRP A 221 9.27 4.62 7.39
CA TRP A 221 8.37 3.97 8.35
C TRP A 221 8.28 2.48 8.09
N ASP A 222 9.13 1.72 8.78
CA ASP A 222 9.30 0.31 8.48
C ASP A 222 8.34 -0.58 9.29
N THR A 223 7.93 -1.69 8.68
CA THR A 223 7.07 -2.71 9.27
C THR A 223 7.79 -4.05 9.34
N TYR A 224 8.03 -4.53 10.55
CA TYR A 224 8.64 -5.83 10.83
C TYR A 224 7.55 -6.84 11.14
N TRP A 225 7.43 -7.86 10.31
CA TRP A 225 6.46 -8.92 10.50
C TRP A 225 7.05 -10.08 11.27
N TYR A 226 6.34 -10.54 12.29
CA TYR A 226 6.82 -11.62 13.16
C TYR A 226 5.69 -12.54 13.63
N GLY A 227 6.00 -13.82 13.77
CA GLY A 227 5.11 -14.82 14.34
C GLY A 227 5.81 -15.76 15.31
N ALA A 228 4.99 -16.40 16.15
CA ALA A 228 5.44 -17.53 16.93
C ALA A 228 5.89 -18.65 15.99
N GLY A 229 7.18 -19.00 16.07
CA GLY A 229 7.82 -19.98 15.18
C GLY A 229 8.92 -19.37 14.30
N ASP A 230 9.04 -18.05 14.24
CA ASP A 230 10.03 -17.35 13.41
C ASP A 230 11.45 -17.40 13.99
N GLY A 231 11.59 -17.74 15.27
CA GLY A 231 12.90 -17.94 15.88
C GLY A 231 13.36 -16.75 16.73
N GLN A 232 14.65 -16.43 16.65
CA GLN A 232 15.31 -15.44 17.51
C GLN A 232 15.86 -14.28 16.70
N ASP A 233 15.02 -13.28 16.47
CA ASP A 233 15.33 -12.21 15.55
C ASP A 233 15.92 -10.99 16.24
N LEU A 234 16.74 -10.26 15.51
CA LEU A 234 17.35 -9.01 15.88
C LEU A 234 16.83 -7.92 14.93
N ILE A 235 16.11 -6.94 15.48
CA ILE A 235 15.80 -5.70 14.77
C ILE A 235 16.89 -4.69 15.12
N ALA A 236 17.72 -4.39 14.13
CA ALA A 236 18.88 -3.49 14.23
C ALA A 236 18.59 -2.17 13.50
N ASP A 237 17.47 -1.55 13.83
CA ASP A 237 17.04 -0.29 13.23
C ASP A 237 17.80 0.89 13.86
N GLY A 238 18.77 1.42 13.11
CA GLY A 238 19.73 2.42 13.59
C GLY A 238 19.39 3.86 13.20
N SER A 239 18.28 4.07 12.50
CA SER A 239 17.98 5.30 11.76
C SER A 239 16.70 5.99 12.28
N GLY A 240 16.80 6.54 13.48
CA GLY A 240 16.32 7.91 13.63
C GLY A 240 14.80 8.12 13.58
N ASN A 241 14.04 7.58 14.55
CA ASN A 241 12.75 8.14 14.95
C ASN A 241 11.65 8.11 13.85
N SER A 242 11.80 7.24 12.86
CA SER A 242 10.71 6.76 12.01
C SER A 242 9.71 5.99 12.86
N GLY A 243 8.41 6.09 12.52
CA GLY A 243 7.33 5.49 13.32
C GLY A 243 7.24 3.97 13.15
N ASP A 244 8.33 3.23 13.39
CA ASP A 244 8.44 1.82 13.01
C ASP A 244 7.44 0.95 13.78
N THR A 245 7.00 -0.11 13.12
CA THR A 245 5.94 -0.99 13.61
C THR A 245 6.40 -2.44 13.58
N ILE A 246 6.16 -3.18 14.66
CA ILE A 246 6.15 -4.65 14.61
C ILE A 246 4.70 -5.12 14.44
N ARG A 247 4.44 -5.97 13.44
CA ARG A 247 3.13 -6.58 13.21
C ARG A 247 3.18 -8.09 13.42
N PHE A 248 2.34 -8.56 14.33
CA PHE A 248 2.25 -9.98 14.65
C PHE A 248 1.16 -10.66 13.84
N TYR A 249 1.52 -11.63 12.99
CA TYR A 249 0.54 -12.30 12.13
C TYR A 249 -0.12 -13.52 12.78
N ASN A 250 0.43 -14.08 13.87
CA ASN A 250 -0.16 -15.21 14.59
C ASN A 250 -0.05 -15.12 16.13
N ILE A 251 0.34 -13.96 16.67
CA ILE A 251 0.37 -13.69 18.11
C ILE A 251 -0.82 -12.83 18.46
N GLN A 252 -1.75 -13.39 19.23
CA GLN A 252 -3.08 -12.79 19.42
C GLN A 252 -3.04 -11.49 20.20
N ASN A 253 -2.25 -11.38 21.27
CA ASN A 253 -2.16 -10.18 22.10
C ASN A 253 -0.87 -10.19 22.93
N SER A 254 -0.67 -9.16 23.76
CA SER A 254 0.50 -9.01 24.62
C SER A 254 0.55 -9.96 25.83
N ASP A 255 -0.46 -10.80 26.06
CA ASP A 255 -0.53 -11.66 27.23
C ASP A 255 0.57 -12.73 27.17
N GLY A 256 1.39 -12.79 28.22
CA GLY A 256 2.49 -13.76 28.30
C GLY A 256 3.75 -13.37 27.53
N LEU A 257 3.81 -12.18 26.92
CA LEU A 257 5.04 -11.64 26.34
C LEU A 257 5.85 -10.92 27.41
N ALA A 258 7.04 -11.43 27.71
CA ALA A 258 7.93 -10.83 28.69
C ALA A 258 8.86 -9.79 28.05
N LEU A 259 8.92 -8.61 28.67
CA LEU A 259 9.85 -7.54 28.30
C LEU A 259 11.08 -7.59 29.20
N THR A 260 12.26 -7.85 28.62
CA THR A 260 13.52 -7.97 29.37
C THR A 260 14.58 -7.05 28.80
N GLN A 261 15.15 -6.18 29.65
CA GLN A 261 16.32 -5.39 29.28
C GLN A 261 17.58 -6.25 29.27
N SER A 262 18.33 -6.23 28.18
CA SER A 262 19.65 -6.86 28.03
C SER A 262 20.67 -5.84 27.55
N GLY A 263 21.46 -5.28 28.47
CA GLY A 263 22.37 -4.19 28.13
C GLY A 263 21.63 -2.94 27.62
N SER A 264 21.95 -2.50 26.41
CA SER A 264 21.28 -1.40 25.70
C SER A 264 20.00 -1.82 24.97
N ASP A 265 19.72 -3.12 24.90
CA ASP A 265 18.70 -3.70 24.02
C ASP A 265 17.47 -4.12 24.84
N LEU A 266 16.32 -4.15 24.17
CA LEU A 266 15.07 -4.67 24.73
C LEU A 266 14.76 -6.01 24.07
N VAL A 267 14.54 -7.05 24.88
CA VAL A 267 14.18 -8.39 24.41
C VAL A 267 12.71 -8.67 24.71
N LEU A 268 11.94 -8.96 23.67
CA LEU A 268 10.57 -9.49 23.75
C LEU A 268 10.69 -11.02 23.69
N SER A 269 10.33 -11.71 24.78
CA SER A 269 10.38 -13.18 24.85
C SER A 269 8.99 -13.79 24.75
N PHE A 270 8.87 -14.82 23.92
CA PHE A 270 7.62 -15.56 23.67
C PHE A 270 7.70 -16.99 24.23
N SER A 271 6.54 -17.63 24.38
CA SER A 271 6.50 -19.06 24.71
C SER A 271 7.19 -19.90 23.61
N GLY A 272 7.93 -20.93 24.00
CA GLY A 272 8.63 -21.82 23.05
C GLY A 272 10.08 -21.43 22.71
N GLY A 273 10.63 -20.34 23.27
CA GLY A 273 12.04 -19.95 23.10
C GLY A 273 12.31 -18.99 21.95
N ASN A 274 11.25 -18.49 21.31
CA ASN A 274 11.31 -17.43 20.31
C ASN A 274 11.50 -16.06 20.99
N SER A 275 12.15 -15.13 20.29
CA SER A 275 12.35 -13.76 20.80
C SER A 275 12.56 -12.75 19.68
N ILE A 276 12.21 -11.50 19.95
CA ILE A 276 12.68 -10.35 19.17
C ILE A 276 13.61 -9.53 20.06
N THR A 277 14.81 -9.22 19.58
CA THR A 277 15.74 -8.29 20.22
C THR A 277 15.70 -6.96 19.48
N LEU A 278 15.31 -5.89 20.16
CA LEU A 278 15.32 -4.52 19.67
C LEU A 278 16.64 -3.86 20.08
N GLN A 279 17.53 -3.68 19.10
CA GLN A 279 18.87 -3.17 19.36
C GLN A 279 18.83 -1.72 19.83
N ASN A 280 19.67 -1.37 20.81
CA ASN A 280 19.87 0.00 21.27
C ASN A 280 18.62 0.74 21.77
N TRP A 281 17.55 0.03 22.13
CA TRP A 281 16.29 0.56 22.67
C TRP A 281 16.47 1.56 23.82
N TYR A 282 17.43 1.29 24.72
CA TYR A 282 17.71 2.14 25.88
C TYR A 282 18.78 3.21 25.62
N SER A 283 19.43 3.19 24.45
CA SER A 283 20.48 4.15 24.09
C SER A 283 19.91 5.47 23.57
N SER A 284 18.83 5.42 22.79
CA SER A 284 18.14 6.60 22.24
C SER A 284 16.66 6.30 22.03
N ALA A 285 15.81 7.30 22.21
CA ALA A 285 14.39 7.18 21.82
C ALA A 285 14.23 6.94 20.31
N ALA A 286 15.20 7.37 19.51
CA ALA A 286 15.20 7.25 18.06
C ALA A 286 15.49 5.83 17.53
N ASN A 287 15.87 4.88 18.41
CA ASN A 287 16.10 3.47 18.06
C ASN A 287 14.94 2.57 18.53
N ARG A 288 13.82 3.18 18.92
CA ARG A 288 12.70 2.44 19.49
C ARG A 288 11.67 2.25 18.41
N VAL A 289 11.23 1.00 18.25
CA VAL A 289 9.96 0.69 17.57
C VAL A 289 8.82 1.37 18.33
N ASN A 290 7.94 2.05 17.59
CA ASN A 290 6.86 2.86 18.16
C ASN A 290 5.62 2.04 18.45
N ARG A 291 5.26 1.11 17.56
CA ARG A 291 3.99 0.39 17.60
C ARG A 291 4.15 -1.11 17.49
N PHE A 292 3.25 -1.83 18.14
CA PHE A 292 3.16 -3.28 18.14
C PHE A 292 1.70 -3.66 17.85
N ILE A 293 1.44 -4.19 16.66
CA ILE A 293 0.09 -4.55 16.21
C ILE A 293 -0.06 -6.07 16.37
N PHE A 294 -1.03 -6.50 17.15
CA PHE A 294 -1.30 -7.92 17.40
C PHE A 294 -2.33 -8.50 16.43
N ALA A 295 -2.38 -9.83 16.34
CA ALA A 295 -3.28 -10.52 15.42
C ALA A 295 -4.77 -10.38 15.78
N ASP A 296 -5.10 -9.95 17.00
CA ASP A 296 -6.47 -9.58 17.40
C ASP A 296 -6.86 -8.15 17.03
N GLY A 297 -5.96 -7.42 16.35
CA GLY A 297 -6.13 -6.01 16.00
C GLY A 297 -5.59 -5.03 17.05
N SER A 298 -5.30 -5.48 18.27
CA SER A 298 -4.88 -4.54 19.32
C SER A 298 -3.52 -3.91 19.04
N VAL A 299 -3.45 -2.58 19.20
CA VAL A 299 -2.23 -1.78 19.05
C VAL A 299 -1.63 -1.46 20.42
N LYS A 300 -0.35 -1.76 20.60
CA LYS A 300 0.39 -1.47 21.85
C LYS A 300 1.63 -0.61 21.57
N GLN A 301 2.05 0.09 22.62
CA GLN A 301 3.39 0.65 22.78
C GLN A 301 4.05 0.09 24.04
N ILE A 302 5.35 0.33 24.17
CA ILE A 302 6.11 0.02 25.38
C ILE A 302 6.50 1.32 26.07
N VAL A 303 5.92 1.56 27.25
CA VAL A 303 6.25 2.70 28.12
C VAL A 303 6.75 2.16 29.44
N ASN A 304 7.94 2.61 29.88
CA ASN A 304 8.57 2.16 31.13
C ASN A 304 8.63 0.62 31.25
N ASN A 305 9.03 -0.07 30.17
CA ASN A 305 9.10 -1.54 30.08
C ASN A 305 7.78 -2.25 30.36
N SER A 306 6.65 -1.62 30.04
CA SER A 306 5.32 -2.21 30.20
C SER A 306 4.51 -1.95 28.95
N TRP A 307 3.74 -2.96 28.54
CA TRP A 307 2.77 -2.83 27.46
C TRP A 307 1.70 -1.82 27.84
N GLN A 308 1.42 -0.87 26.96
CA GLN A 308 0.31 0.07 27.07
C GLN A 308 -0.47 0.03 25.75
N THR A 309 -1.79 0.02 25.84
CA THR A 309 -2.65 0.20 24.65
C THR A 309 -2.47 1.63 24.15
N ILE A 310 -2.13 1.78 22.87
CA ILE A 310 -2.34 3.02 22.10
C ILE A 310 -3.72 2.89 21.48
N GLY A 311 -4.36 4.01 21.10
CA GLY A 311 -5.50 4.11 20.15
C GLY A 311 -6.25 2.82 19.86
N ASP A 312 -7.50 2.82 20.26
CA ASP A 312 -8.32 1.64 20.35
C ASP A 312 -8.79 1.20 18.94
N ASP A 313 -7.99 0.39 18.23
CA ASP A 313 -8.45 -0.40 17.07
C ASP A 313 -9.41 -1.55 17.52
N SER A 314 -10.02 -1.43 18.70
CA SER A 314 -10.95 -2.41 19.29
C SER A 314 -12.36 -1.81 19.49
N GLY A 315 -12.62 -0.63 18.93
CA GLY A 315 -13.61 0.31 19.44
C GLY A 315 -14.42 1.09 18.41
N GLY A 316 -14.46 0.68 17.14
CA GLY A 316 -15.35 1.30 16.15
C GLY A 316 -14.85 2.67 15.67
N PHE A 317 -15.26 3.04 14.45
CA PHE A 317 -14.75 4.20 13.74
C PHE A 317 -14.87 5.49 14.57
N GLN A 318 -13.82 6.32 14.67
CA GLN A 318 -13.79 7.55 15.48
C GLN A 318 -13.56 8.82 14.65
N ILE A 319 -14.43 9.82 14.82
CA ILE A 319 -14.29 11.14 14.22
C ILE A 319 -13.85 12.14 15.29
N GLU A 320 -12.63 12.65 15.19
CA GLU A 320 -12.13 13.74 16.04
C GLU A 320 -12.52 15.11 15.50
N VAL A 321 -12.98 16.03 16.34
CA VAL A 321 -13.28 17.41 15.93
C VAL A 321 -12.35 18.44 16.58
N ASP A 322 -11.70 19.28 15.77
CA ASP A 322 -10.92 20.43 16.23
C ASP A 322 -11.64 21.75 15.96
N TYR A 323 -12.22 22.31 17.03
CA TYR A 323 -12.79 23.66 17.02
C TYR A 323 -11.74 24.74 17.30
N SER A 324 -10.61 24.40 17.92
CA SER A 324 -9.67 25.38 18.46
C SER A 324 -8.87 26.10 17.38
N ARG A 325 -8.64 25.44 16.25
CA ARG A 325 -7.77 25.96 15.19
C ARG A 325 -8.43 27.03 14.34
N TYR A 326 -9.68 26.80 13.95
CA TYR A 326 -10.38 27.61 12.95
C TYR A 326 -11.66 28.28 13.45
N ASP A 327 -12.13 28.06 14.68
CA ASP A 327 -13.27 28.80 15.21
C ASP A 327 -12.90 30.23 15.69
N GLN A 328 -12.17 30.97 14.86
CA GLN A 328 -11.64 32.29 15.21
C GLN A 328 -12.74 33.36 15.33
N ASP A 329 -13.86 33.16 14.62
CA ASP A 329 -15.03 34.03 14.69
C ASP A 329 -15.96 33.68 15.87
N GLY A 330 -15.66 32.61 16.62
CA GLY A 330 -16.42 32.18 17.80
C GLY A 330 -17.82 31.68 17.46
N PHE A 331 -18.00 31.06 16.29
CA PHE A 331 -19.27 30.45 15.93
C PHE A 331 -19.58 29.26 16.83
N PHE A 332 -18.58 28.45 17.20
CA PHE A 332 -18.75 27.33 18.13
C PHE A 332 -18.41 27.71 19.58
N ALA A 333 -17.47 28.63 19.78
CA ALA A 333 -16.98 29.04 21.08
C ALA A 333 -18.09 29.69 21.91
N GLY A 334 -18.37 29.11 23.08
CA GLY A 334 -19.44 29.58 23.97
C GLY A 334 -20.85 29.15 23.56
N HIS A 335 -20.98 28.32 22.51
CA HIS A 335 -22.23 27.79 21.98
C HIS A 335 -22.25 26.25 22.04
N PRO A 336 -22.37 25.64 23.25
CA PRO A 336 -22.33 24.19 23.43
C PRO A 336 -23.44 23.46 22.67
N GLU A 337 -24.56 24.12 22.37
CA GLU A 337 -25.63 23.58 21.54
C GLU A 337 -25.20 23.32 20.09
N ARG A 338 -24.29 24.14 19.55
CA ARG A 338 -23.78 23.99 18.17
C ARG A 338 -22.75 22.87 18.10
N GLN A 339 -21.85 22.82 19.08
CA GLN A 339 -20.89 21.73 19.23
C GLN A 339 -21.63 20.41 19.42
N ALA A 340 -22.65 20.35 20.28
CA ALA A 340 -23.43 19.14 20.50
C ALA A 340 -24.06 18.57 19.22
N VAL A 341 -24.51 19.42 18.30
CA VAL A 341 -25.04 18.97 17.00
C VAL A 341 -23.94 18.40 16.10
N VAL A 342 -22.75 19.01 16.09
CA VAL A 342 -21.60 18.49 15.33
C VAL A 342 -21.15 17.14 15.89
N GLU A 343 -20.99 17.05 17.21
CA GLU A 343 -20.64 15.80 17.89
C GLU A 343 -21.68 14.70 17.64
N GLU A 344 -22.97 15.03 17.59
CA GLU A 344 -23.99 14.03 17.26
C GLU A 344 -23.89 13.58 15.80
N ALA A 345 -23.67 14.49 14.87
CA ALA A 345 -23.46 14.12 13.47
C ALA A 345 -22.27 13.16 13.31
N CYS A 346 -21.19 13.38 14.08
CA CYS A 346 -20.06 12.47 14.18
C CYS A 346 -20.50 11.09 14.69
N ARG A 347 -21.17 11.03 15.86
CA ARG A 347 -21.67 9.76 16.42
C ARG A 347 -22.57 8.97 15.48
N ILE A 348 -23.40 9.66 14.70
CA ILE A 348 -24.26 9.01 13.72
C ILE A 348 -23.40 8.32 12.65
N TRP A 349 -22.39 8.99 12.10
CA TRP A 349 -21.48 8.39 11.12
C TRP A 349 -20.62 7.26 11.72
N GLU A 350 -20.05 7.46 12.91
CA GLU A 350 -19.31 6.45 13.67
C GLU A 350 -20.16 5.19 13.92
N SER A 351 -21.46 5.33 14.18
CA SER A 351 -22.36 4.18 14.37
C SER A 351 -22.64 3.37 13.09
N LEU A 352 -22.33 3.94 11.92
CA LEU A 352 -22.57 3.32 10.62
C LEU A 352 -21.31 2.65 10.07
N ILE A 353 -20.13 3.21 10.34
CA ILE A 353 -18.85 2.77 9.81
C ILE A 353 -18.20 1.82 10.82
N ASN A 354 -17.89 0.61 10.40
CA ASN A 354 -17.07 -0.29 11.19
C ASN A 354 -15.62 0.16 11.13
N ASP A 355 -14.94 0.03 12.25
CA ASP A 355 -13.50 0.25 12.30
C ASP A 355 -12.78 -0.83 11.49
N GLU A 356 -12.00 -0.39 10.52
CA GLU A 356 -11.14 -1.22 9.69
C GLU A 356 -9.79 -0.53 9.44
N PHE A 357 -9.52 0.58 10.11
CA PHE A 357 -8.53 1.51 9.60
C PHE A 357 -7.45 1.84 10.62
N GLU A 358 -6.21 2.01 10.13
CA GLU A 358 -5.12 2.45 11.02
C GLU A 358 -5.18 3.94 11.33
N ASN A 359 -4.81 4.26 12.56
CA ASN A 359 -4.66 5.62 13.05
C ASN A 359 -3.62 6.45 12.25
N VAL A 360 -3.95 7.71 12.00
CA VAL A 360 -3.06 8.68 11.32
C VAL A 360 -2.03 9.17 12.33
N ARG A 361 -0.79 8.76 12.11
CA ARG A 361 0.28 8.90 13.10
C ARG A 361 0.65 10.37 13.36
N THR A 362 1.13 10.65 14.58
CA THR A 362 1.77 11.94 14.90
C THR A 362 2.98 12.21 14.00
N GLY A 363 3.30 13.48 13.74
CA GLY A 363 4.37 13.90 12.84
C GLY A 363 3.97 13.92 11.35
N THR A 364 2.82 13.35 10.98
CA THR A 364 2.31 13.38 9.60
C THR A 364 2.06 14.82 9.16
N VAL A 365 2.54 15.16 7.96
CA VAL A 365 2.30 16.46 7.31
C VAL A 365 1.03 16.36 6.49
N ILE A 366 -0.03 17.03 6.89
CA ILE A 366 -1.34 17.01 6.20
C ILE A 366 -1.64 18.36 5.54
N GLN A 367 -2.40 18.34 4.45
CA GLN A 367 -3.04 19.55 3.91
C GLN A 367 -4.50 19.57 4.35
N VAL A 368 -4.98 20.72 4.82
CA VAL A 368 -6.40 20.93 5.18
C VAL A 368 -6.94 22.18 4.49
N VAL A 369 -8.22 22.19 4.11
CA VAL A 369 -8.86 23.43 3.65
C VAL A 369 -9.18 24.21 4.91
N ASN A 370 -8.63 25.41 5.01
CA ASN A 370 -8.99 26.35 6.04
C ASN A 370 -10.47 26.72 5.86
N PRO A 371 -11.38 26.34 6.78
CA PRO A 371 -12.80 26.54 6.60
C PRO A 371 -13.20 28.02 6.58
N ASN A 372 -12.39 28.93 7.11
CA ASN A 372 -12.74 30.35 7.14
C ASN A 372 -12.39 31.07 5.82
N THR A 373 -11.37 30.59 5.11
CA THR A 373 -10.80 31.26 3.93
C THR A 373 -10.92 30.45 2.64
N LEU A 374 -11.24 29.15 2.76
CA LEU A 374 -11.28 28.18 1.66
C LEU A 374 -9.94 28.02 0.92
N THR A 375 -8.83 28.35 1.58
CA THR A 375 -7.46 28.11 1.09
C THR A 375 -6.84 26.91 1.78
N THR A 376 -5.80 26.32 1.18
CA THR A 376 -5.10 25.17 1.76
C THR A 376 -4.06 25.60 2.80
N ASP A 377 -4.09 24.96 3.97
CA ASP A 377 -3.09 25.06 5.04
C ASP A 377 -2.32 23.74 5.19
N THR A 378 -1.02 23.82 5.48
CA THR A 378 -0.20 22.64 5.84
C THR A 378 -0.07 22.52 7.35
N ILE A 379 -0.36 21.35 7.91
CA ILE A 379 -0.33 21.06 9.35
C ILE A 379 0.64 19.91 9.62
N TYR A 380 1.38 20.02 10.71
CA TYR A 380 2.11 18.92 11.32
C TYR A 380 1.26 18.38 12.47
N LEU A 381 0.85 17.12 12.40
CA LEU A 381 0.12 16.49 13.49
C LEU A 381 1.03 16.36 14.71
N ASP A 382 0.60 16.88 15.85
CA ASP A 382 1.27 16.73 17.14
C ASP A 382 0.69 15.56 17.96
N GLN A 383 -0.47 15.06 17.55
CA GLN A 383 -1.17 13.90 18.12
C GLN A 383 -1.64 13.00 16.97
N GLU A 384 -1.80 11.72 17.31
CA GLU A 384 -2.40 10.73 16.42
C GLU A 384 -3.90 11.03 16.21
N ILE A 385 -4.44 10.62 15.07
CA ILE A 385 -5.88 10.62 14.76
C ILE A 385 -6.33 9.17 14.72
N ASP A 386 -7.36 8.77 15.47
CA ASP A 386 -7.85 7.37 15.40
C ASP A 386 -8.36 7.03 13.98
N ASP A 387 -9.30 7.78 13.41
CA ASP A 387 -9.70 7.52 12.01
C ASP A 387 -9.77 8.73 11.13
N PHE A 388 -10.50 9.72 11.61
CA PHE A 388 -10.77 10.88 10.80
C PHE A 388 -10.75 12.12 11.67
N LYS A 389 -10.00 13.14 11.24
CA LYS A 389 -10.00 14.43 11.92
C LYS A 389 -10.71 15.48 11.12
N PHE A 390 -11.58 16.20 11.81
CA PHE A 390 -12.49 17.16 11.24
C PHE A 390 -12.24 18.54 11.83
N TYR A 391 -11.96 19.51 10.96
CA TYR A 391 -11.68 20.89 11.35
C TYR A 391 -12.91 21.77 11.14
N ALA A 392 -13.46 22.30 12.24
CA ALA A 392 -14.67 23.12 12.20
C ALA A 392 -14.35 24.61 12.20
N GLY A 393 -15.00 25.36 11.31
CA GLY A 393 -14.94 26.82 11.27
C GLY A 393 -16.18 27.42 10.64
N SER A 394 -16.10 28.71 10.33
CA SER A 394 -17.23 29.46 9.79
C SER A 394 -16.76 30.57 8.86
N SER A 395 -17.57 30.90 7.86
CA SER A 395 -17.28 32.00 6.95
C SER A 395 -18.58 32.66 6.47
N SER A 396 -18.50 33.91 6.00
CA SER A 396 -19.62 34.54 5.29
C SER A 396 -19.65 34.00 3.86
N MET A 397 -20.79 33.42 3.47
CA MET A 397 -21.00 32.87 2.14
C MET A 397 -22.25 33.51 1.51
N GLY A 398 -22.11 34.06 0.31
CA GLY A 398 -23.24 34.64 -0.40
C GLY A 398 -24.24 33.58 -0.89
N GLY A 399 -25.53 33.95 -0.95
CA GLY A 399 -26.57 33.12 -1.57
C GLY A 399 -27.26 32.15 -0.61
N SER A 400 -27.70 31.00 -1.13
CA SER A 400 -28.47 29.99 -0.39
C SER A 400 -27.61 28.89 0.26
N THR A 401 -26.28 29.00 0.17
CA THR A 401 -25.36 28.02 0.77
C THR A 401 -25.47 28.09 2.30
N LEU A 402 -25.65 26.94 2.95
CA LEU A 402 -25.78 26.83 4.40
C LEU A 402 -24.50 26.29 5.06
N GLY A 403 -23.75 25.47 4.34
CA GLY A 403 -22.43 24.98 4.71
C GLY A 403 -21.64 24.59 3.46
N VAL A 404 -20.34 24.42 3.64
CA VAL A 404 -19.43 23.81 2.65
C VAL A 404 -18.42 22.98 3.41
N SER A 405 -18.09 21.83 2.89
CA SER A 405 -17.04 20.95 3.39
C SER A 405 -16.05 20.61 2.29
N ALA A 406 -14.87 20.15 2.72
CA ALA A 406 -13.86 19.63 1.84
C ALA A 406 -13.11 18.49 2.53
N ALA A 407 -12.83 17.43 1.77
CA ALA A 407 -11.84 16.41 2.09
C ALA A 407 -10.49 16.83 1.51
N LEU A 408 -9.39 16.70 2.26
CA LEU A 408 -8.04 16.89 1.74
C LEU A 408 -7.05 15.86 2.30
N SER A 409 -6.00 15.60 1.52
CA SER A 409 -4.95 14.63 1.80
C SER A 409 -3.56 15.29 1.91
N VAL A 410 -2.57 14.48 2.30
CA VAL A 410 -1.14 14.82 2.26
C VAL A 410 -0.62 15.03 0.83
N SER A 411 0.42 15.86 0.67
CA SER A 411 1.37 15.75 -0.44
C SER A 411 2.80 16.01 0.04
N ASN A 412 3.76 15.19 -0.39
CA ASN A 412 5.09 15.63 -0.81
C ASN A 412 5.81 14.45 -1.48
N LEU A 413 5.70 14.30 -2.81
CA LEU A 413 6.69 13.70 -3.74
C LEU A 413 6.18 13.64 -5.21
N GLY A 414 5.47 14.68 -5.67
CA GLY A 414 5.33 14.90 -7.13
C GLY A 414 4.22 14.12 -7.86
N ASN A 415 3.22 13.58 -7.17
CA ASN A 415 1.98 13.12 -7.82
C ASN A 415 0.77 13.83 -7.22
N SER A 416 -0.07 14.46 -8.04
CA SER A 416 -1.30 15.14 -7.63
C SER A 416 -2.43 14.14 -7.32
N ARG A 417 -2.11 13.11 -6.54
CA ARG A 417 -3.05 12.11 -6.03
C ARG A 417 -3.28 12.42 -4.56
N LEU A 418 -4.54 12.30 -4.15
CA LEU A 418 -4.87 12.39 -2.74
C LEU A 418 -4.32 11.11 -2.10
N ASP A 419 -3.19 11.15 -1.41
CA ASP A 419 -2.64 9.94 -0.75
C ASP A 419 -3.52 9.62 0.47
N ASN A 420 -4.34 8.59 0.29
CA ASN A 420 -5.31 8.02 1.23
C ASN A 420 -4.70 6.79 1.94
N ARG A 421 -5.44 6.19 2.88
CA ARG A 421 -5.03 5.03 3.68
C ARG A 421 -4.70 3.85 2.73
N TYR A 422 -3.42 3.47 2.68
CA TYR A 422 -2.84 2.28 2.03
C TYR A 422 -2.72 2.27 0.47
N ASN A 423 -1.54 1.87 0.01
CA ASN A 423 -1.12 1.87 -1.40
C ASN A 423 -1.56 0.56 -2.08
N GLY A 424 -2.87 0.44 -2.31
CA GLY A 424 -3.52 -0.53 -3.19
C GLY A 424 -4.53 0.22 -4.05
N TYR A 425 -4.69 -0.15 -5.32
CA TYR A 425 -5.27 0.72 -6.34
C TYR A 425 -6.75 1.14 -6.18
N ASP A 426 -7.43 0.82 -5.07
CA ASP A 426 -8.89 0.90 -4.94
C ASP A 426 -9.44 1.62 -3.67
N ASP A 427 -8.61 1.98 -2.68
CA ASP A 427 -9.07 2.55 -1.40
C ASP A 427 -8.94 4.09 -1.37
N ILE A 428 -10.03 4.79 -1.03
CA ILE A 428 -10.18 6.25 -1.28
C ILE A 428 -10.72 7.00 -0.05
N GLU A 429 -10.29 6.62 1.15
CA GLU A 429 -10.78 7.18 2.41
C GLU A 429 -9.89 8.35 2.89
N PRO A 430 -10.48 9.52 3.18
CA PRO A 430 -9.75 10.68 3.68
C PRO A 430 -9.37 10.53 5.16
N TRP A 431 -8.21 11.09 5.52
CA TRP A 431 -7.73 11.19 6.92
C TRP A 431 -8.22 12.45 7.62
N VAL A 432 -8.48 13.50 6.83
CA VAL A 432 -8.76 14.84 7.32
C VAL A 432 -9.82 15.51 6.46
N GLY A 433 -10.76 16.17 7.13
CA GLY A 433 -11.75 17.03 6.50
C GLY A 433 -11.90 18.36 7.19
N SER A 434 -12.69 19.23 6.58
CA SER A 434 -13.06 20.51 7.15
C SER A 434 -14.51 20.84 6.83
N ILE A 435 -15.15 21.61 7.72
CA ILE A 435 -16.46 22.20 7.49
C ILE A 435 -16.44 23.69 7.79
N SER A 436 -17.06 24.43 6.90
CA SER A 436 -17.34 25.84 7.06
C SER A 436 -18.84 26.05 7.12
N ILE A 437 -19.32 26.62 8.21
CA ILE A 437 -20.72 26.99 8.37
C ILE A 437 -20.93 28.45 7.91
N ASN A 438 -21.98 28.69 7.14
CA ASN A 438 -22.29 30.03 6.67
C ASN A 438 -22.83 30.91 7.81
N THR A 439 -22.09 31.97 8.14
CA THR A 439 -22.48 32.93 9.17
C THR A 439 -23.63 33.84 8.75
N ASP A 440 -23.83 34.07 7.43
CA ASP A 440 -24.90 34.93 6.91
C ASP A 440 -26.30 34.35 7.17
N ASN A 441 -26.38 33.01 7.24
CA ASN A 441 -27.62 32.27 7.43
C ASN A 441 -27.77 31.67 8.83
N ALA A 442 -26.85 31.97 9.76
CA ALA A 442 -26.80 31.37 11.09
C ALA A 442 -28.11 31.52 11.90
N ASN A 443 -28.85 32.62 11.69
CA ASN A 443 -30.12 32.87 12.37
C ASN A 443 -31.28 31.99 11.86
N LEU A 444 -31.11 31.30 10.73
CA LEU A 444 -32.08 30.39 10.15
C LEU A 444 -31.87 28.94 10.61
N LEU A 445 -30.85 28.68 11.43
CA LEU A 445 -30.49 27.33 11.89
C LEU A 445 -31.24 26.95 13.17
N TYR A 446 -31.67 25.69 13.22
CA TYR A 446 -32.22 25.03 14.39
C TYR A 446 -31.19 24.06 14.97
N PHE A 447 -30.90 24.19 16.27
CA PHE A 447 -29.84 23.45 16.96
C PHE A 447 -30.46 22.42 17.91
N ASP A 448 -30.78 21.24 17.39
CA ASP A 448 -31.23 20.10 18.19
C ASP A 448 -30.37 18.86 17.87
N PRO A 449 -29.54 18.40 18.82
CA PRO A 449 -28.69 17.22 18.62
C PRO A 449 -29.44 15.90 18.86
N THR A 450 -30.75 15.87 19.12
CA THR A 450 -31.43 14.60 19.43
C THR A 450 -31.98 13.92 18.17
N PRO A 451 -31.51 12.71 17.78
CA PRO A 451 -32.03 12.02 16.60
C PRO A 451 -33.37 11.36 16.93
N ASN A 452 -34.48 12.01 16.60
CA ASN A 452 -35.81 11.54 17.01
C ASN A 452 -36.59 10.77 15.91
N ASP A 453 -36.37 11.06 14.62
CA ASP A 453 -36.91 10.36 13.43
C ASP A 453 -36.35 11.08 12.16
N PRO A 454 -36.19 10.42 10.98
CA PRO A 454 -36.00 11.11 9.70
C PRO A 454 -37.12 12.12 9.32
N TYR A 455 -38.26 12.15 10.02
CA TYR A 455 -39.30 13.17 9.89
C TYR A 455 -39.60 13.83 11.23
N ASP A 456 -38.61 14.55 11.75
CA ASP A 456 -38.72 15.27 13.01
C ASP A 456 -39.61 16.52 12.87
N ASP A 457 -40.85 16.43 13.36
CA ASP A 457 -41.84 17.51 13.34
C ASP A 457 -41.54 18.62 14.36
N THR A 458 -40.44 18.50 15.11
CA THR A 458 -39.99 19.53 16.06
C THR A 458 -39.16 20.63 15.40
N VAL A 459 -38.64 20.40 14.18
CA VAL A 459 -37.94 21.43 13.42
C VAL A 459 -38.93 22.51 12.99
N PRO A 460 -38.75 23.78 13.39
CA PRO A 460 -39.67 24.84 12.99
C PRO A 460 -39.74 25.03 11.47
N GLU A 461 -40.94 25.24 10.92
CA GLU A 461 -41.16 25.42 9.47
C GLU A 461 -40.34 26.54 8.83
N ASP A 462 -39.87 27.52 9.62
CA ASP A 462 -39.05 28.66 9.18
C ASP A 462 -37.54 28.47 9.42
N LYS A 463 -37.11 27.29 9.88
CA LYS A 463 -35.70 26.96 10.17
C LYS A 463 -35.19 25.80 9.34
N TYR A 464 -33.89 25.78 9.13
CA TYR A 464 -33.17 24.62 8.63
C TYR A 464 -32.56 23.87 9.81
N ASP A 465 -32.69 22.54 9.79
CA ASP A 465 -32.08 21.70 10.82
C ASP A 465 -30.56 21.66 10.66
N PHE A 466 -29.84 22.10 11.69
CA PHE A 466 -28.38 22.14 11.66
C PHE A 466 -27.77 20.73 11.64
N LEU A 467 -28.44 19.74 12.25
CA LEU A 467 -27.95 18.36 12.27
C LEU A 467 -27.89 17.77 10.86
N HIS A 468 -28.93 17.95 10.05
CA HIS A 468 -28.92 17.58 8.63
C HIS A 468 -27.71 18.19 7.93
N ILE A 469 -27.52 19.50 8.05
CA ILE A 469 -26.46 20.23 7.34
C ILE A 469 -25.10 19.63 7.69
N VAL A 470 -24.82 19.42 8.99
CA VAL A 470 -23.54 18.86 9.40
C VAL A 470 -23.38 17.41 8.92
N LEU A 471 -24.44 16.59 8.98
CA LEU A 471 -24.41 15.22 8.45
C LEU A 471 -24.08 15.18 6.95
N HIS A 472 -24.71 16.05 6.16
CA HIS A 472 -24.49 16.18 4.73
C HIS A 472 -23.05 16.56 4.41
N GLU A 473 -22.57 17.63 5.06
CA GLU A 473 -21.20 18.12 4.86
C GLU A 473 -20.15 17.12 5.37
N LEU A 474 -20.41 16.40 6.46
CA LEU A 474 -19.55 15.29 6.88
C LEU A 474 -19.50 14.18 5.83
N GLY A 475 -20.60 13.89 5.14
CA GLY A 475 -20.59 12.92 4.04
C GLY A 475 -19.61 13.31 2.92
N HIS A 476 -19.56 14.59 2.56
CA HIS A 476 -18.54 15.09 1.62
C HIS A 476 -17.13 15.02 2.20
N ALA A 477 -16.96 15.36 3.47
CA ALA A 477 -15.67 15.30 4.16
C ALA A 477 -15.12 13.86 4.27
N LEU A 478 -16.01 12.88 4.35
CA LEU A 478 -15.73 11.43 4.29
C LEU A 478 -15.58 10.90 2.85
N GLY A 479 -15.53 11.77 1.84
CA GLY A 479 -15.13 11.39 0.48
C GLY A 479 -16.26 11.29 -0.55
N PHE A 480 -17.53 11.53 -0.18
CA PHE A 480 -18.59 11.59 -1.19
C PHE A 480 -18.45 12.82 -2.10
N GLY A 481 -18.03 12.61 -3.35
CA GLY A 481 -17.91 13.67 -4.34
C GLY A 481 -17.10 13.26 -5.58
N PRO A 482 -16.95 14.16 -6.57
CA PRO A 482 -16.27 13.89 -7.84
C PRO A 482 -14.75 13.74 -7.71
N GLN A 483 -14.18 13.93 -6.52
CA GLN A 483 -12.73 14.09 -6.32
C GLN A 483 -11.93 12.79 -6.24
N LYS A 484 -12.57 11.61 -6.35
CA LYS A 484 -12.12 10.38 -7.04
C LYS A 484 -12.73 9.11 -6.44
N ALA A 485 -13.15 9.12 -5.17
CA ALA A 485 -13.69 7.94 -4.47
C ALA A 485 -14.85 7.27 -5.22
N GLY A 486 -15.84 8.09 -5.64
CA GLY A 486 -16.95 7.61 -6.45
C GLY A 486 -16.71 7.61 -7.96
N SER A 487 -15.62 8.24 -8.44
CA SER A 487 -15.44 8.51 -9.87
C SER A 487 -15.32 7.24 -10.73
N GLN A 488 -14.77 6.17 -10.15
CA GLN A 488 -14.70 4.86 -10.80
C GLN A 488 -16.09 4.25 -11.07
N TYR A 489 -17.07 4.58 -10.24
CA TYR A 489 -18.46 4.16 -10.40
C TYR A 489 -19.30 5.20 -11.17
N VAL A 490 -18.75 6.38 -11.48
CA VAL A 490 -19.46 7.41 -12.21
C VAL A 490 -19.36 7.18 -13.71
N THR A 491 -20.51 6.97 -14.36
CA THR A 491 -20.61 6.92 -15.83
C THR A 491 -21.48 8.06 -16.34
N TYR A 492 -21.29 8.42 -17.60
CA TYR A 492 -22.06 9.48 -18.25
C TYR A 492 -22.97 8.92 -19.34
N SER A 493 -24.25 9.27 -19.29
CA SER A 493 -25.21 8.97 -20.35
C SER A 493 -25.97 10.22 -20.76
N ASN A 494 -25.86 10.63 -22.02
CA ASN A 494 -26.42 11.88 -22.56
C ASN A 494 -26.04 13.13 -21.73
N GLY A 495 -24.81 13.16 -21.19
CA GLY A 495 -24.33 14.25 -20.33
C GLY A 495 -24.86 14.23 -18.89
N GLN A 496 -25.69 13.26 -18.51
CA GLN A 496 -26.03 12.99 -17.10
C GLN A 496 -24.95 12.13 -16.45
N PRO A 497 -24.40 12.53 -15.29
CA PRO A 497 -23.62 11.64 -14.47
C PRO A 497 -24.52 10.66 -13.70
N TYR A 498 -24.08 9.41 -13.60
CA TYR A 498 -24.74 8.35 -12.82
C TYR A 498 -23.72 7.60 -11.98
N PHE A 499 -24.04 7.31 -10.72
CA PHE A 499 -23.28 6.41 -9.86
C PHE A 499 -23.74 4.96 -10.06
N ASN A 500 -22.80 4.05 -10.31
CA ASN A 500 -23.04 2.65 -10.69
C ASN A 500 -22.34 1.66 -9.75
N GLY A 501 -22.14 2.04 -8.49
CA GLY A 501 -21.63 1.13 -7.49
C GLY A 501 -22.61 -0.04 -7.26
N PRO A 502 -22.10 -1.27 -7.10
CA PRO A 502 -22.95 -2.46 -7.03
C PRO A 502 -23.98 -2.42 -5.90
N HIS A 503 -23.60 -1.92 -4.71
CA HIS A 503 -24.52 -1.82 -3.58
C HIS A 503 -25.57 -0.72 -3.83
N ALA A 504 -25.14 0.46 -4.28
CA ALA A 504 -26.04 1.58 -4.56
C ALA A 504 -27.05 1.24 -5.67
N VAL A 505 -26.62 0.54 -6.71
CA VAL A 505 -27.48 0.06 -7.80
C VAL A 505 -28.52 -0.94 -7.29
N ALA A 506 -28.12 -1.84 -6.38
CA ALA A 506 -29.02 -2.80 -5.77
C ALA A 506 -30.11 -2.12 -4.92
N VAL A 507 -29.74 -1.09 -4.15
CA VAL A 507 -30.69 -0.34 -3.30
C VAL A 507 -31.61 0.55 -4.13
N TYR A 508 -31.07 1.25 -5.14
CA TYR A 508 -31.85 2.18 -5.97
C TYR A 508 -32.71 1.48 -7.04
N GLY A 509 -32.32 0.26 -7.45
CA GLY A 509 -32.94 -0.48 -8.55
C GLY A 509 -32.43 -0.08 -9.93
N GLY A 510 -31.22 0.48 -10.01
CA GLY A 510 -30.59 0.95 -11.25
C GLY A 510 -29.48 1.96 -11.01
N ALA A 511 -28.95 2.54 -12.09
CA ALA A 511 -27.95 3.60 -12.00
C ALA A 511 -28.50 4.83 -11.26
N VAL A 512 -27.79 5.30 -10.23
CA VAL A 512 -28.23 6.42 -9.37
C VAL A 512 -27.93 7.74 -10.07
N PRO A 513 -28.92 8.58 -10.39
CA PRO A 513 -28.67 9.85 -11.08
C PRO A 513 -27.98 10.84 -10.14
N LEU A 514 -26.92 11.48 -10.64
CA LEU A 514 -26.21 12.56 -9.95
C LEU A 514 -26.54 13.91 -10.59
N ASN A 515 -26.37 14.99 -9.83
CA ASN A 515 -26.57 16.34 -10.34
C ASN A 515 -25.54 16.74 -11.42
N PHE A 516 -26.00 17.52 -12.41
CA PHE A 516 -25.22 18.01 -13.54
C PHE A 516 -24.02 18.89 -13.19
N ASP A 517 -24.17 19.74 -12.16
CA ASP A 517 -23.26 20.86 -11.94
C ASP A 517 -21.95 20.44 -11.25
N SER A 518 -21.91 19.26 -10.64
CA SER A 518 -20.71 18.78 -9.94
C SER A 518 -20.54 17.27 -9.86
N GLY A 519 -21.58 16.46 -10.05
CA GLY A 519 -21.53 15.02 -9.74
C GLY A 519 -21.31 14.72 -8.24
N SER A 520 -21.39 15.73 -7.37
CA SER A 520 -21.19 15.58 -5.92
C SER A 520 -22.48 15.35 -5.14
N HIS A 521 -23.64 15.29 -5.79
CA HIS A 521 -24.93 15.17 -5.11
C HIS A 521 -25.82 14.19 -5.85
N ILE A 522 -26.68 13.49 -5.11
CA ILE A 522 -27.76 12.72 -5.70
C ILE A 522 -28.77 13.69 -6.32
N ALA A 523 -29.23 13.40 -7.54
CA ALA A 523 -30.19 14.27 -8.21
C ALA A 523 -31.50 14.33 -7.43
N SER A 524 -31.99 15.54 -7.16
CA SER A 524 -33.25 15.79 -6.40
C SER A 524 -34.51 15.22 -7.05
N SER A 525 -34.43 14.76 -8.30
CA SER A 525 -35.50 14.09 -9.02
C SER A 525 -35.63 12.58 -8.69
N SER A 526 -34.70 12.03 -7.91
CA SER A 526 -34.54 10.59 -7.63
C SER A 526 -35.55 9.99 -6.64
N ARG A 527 -36.29 10.83 -5.88
CA ARG A 527 -37.31 10.43 -4.88
C ARG A 527 -36.77 9.62 -3.68
N THR A 528 -35.50 9.77 -3.31
CA THR A 528 -34.83 8.83 -2.40
C THR A 528 -34.72 9.25 -0.94
N THR A 529 -35.17 10.45 -0.54
CA THR A 529 -34.97 10.96 0.85
C THR A 529 -33.51 10.82 1.28
N SER A 530 -32.59 10.98 0.32
CA SER A 530 -31.16 10.79 0.56
C SER A 530 -30.62 12.02 1.29
N LEU A 531 -29.71 11.77 2.23
CA LEU A 531 -28.98 12.83 2.90
C LEU A 531 -28.17 13.65 1.90
N MET A 532 -27.63 13.02 0.85
CA MET A 532 -26.73 13.64 -0.13
C MET A 532 -27.46 14.34 -1.30
N GLU A 533 -28.72 14.70 -1.11
CA GLU A 533 -29.44 15.59 -2.03
C GLU A 533 -29.02 17.06 -1.82
N PRO A 534 -28.97 17.89 -2.88
CA PRO A 534 -28.46 19.26 -2.82
C PRO A 534 -29.41 20.26 -2.12
N THR A 535 -30.67 19.88 -1.88
CA THR A 535 -31.73 20.80 -1.50
C THR A 535 -32.35 20.34 -0.19
N LEU A 536 -32.13 21.13 0.87
CA LEU A 536 -32.84 21.02 2.13
C LEU A 536 -34.02 22.01 2.18
N TYR A 537 -35.20 21.52 2.53
CA TYR A 537 -36.36 22.35 2.82
C TYR A 537 -36.41 22.73 4.30
N SER A 538 -36.93 23.93 4.60
CA SER A 538 -37.13 24.34 5.99
C SER A 538 -38.14 23.41 6.69
N GLY A 539 -38.00 23.23 7.99
CA GLY A 539 -38.81 22.29 8.78
C GLY A 539 -38.54 20.81 8.48
N THR A 540 -37.45 20.47 7.79
CA THR A 540 -37.13 19.08 7.42
C THR A 540 -35.79 18.65 8.02
N ARG A 541 -35.78 17.47 8.62
CA ARG A 541 -34.59 16.70 9.00
C ARG A 541 -34.44 15.53 8.02
N VAL A 542 -33.22 15.12 7.69
CA VAL A 542 -32.96 13.89 6.94
C VAL A 542 -31.73 13.23 7.55
N LEU A 543 -31.77 11.92 7.73
CA LEU A 543 -30.67 11.09 8.24
C LEU A 543 -30.12 10.21 7.11
N PRO A 544 -28.90 9.63 7.24
CA PRO A 544 -28.35 8.72 6.24
C PRO A 544 -29.32 7.58 5.87
N SER A 545 -29.78 7.58 4.62
CA SER A 545 -30.68 6.58 4.05
C SER A 545 -29.95 5.28 3.72
N ALA A 546 -30.69 4.23 3.35
CA ALA A 546 -30.09 3.00 2.83
C ALA A 546 -29.25 3.23 1.57
N LEU A 547 -29.64 4.21 0.75
CA LEU A 547 -28.90 4.56 -0.45
C LEU A 547 -27.57 5.24 -0.11
N ASP A 548 -27.58 6.16 0.86
CA ASP A 548 -26.35 6.83 1.32
C ASP A 548 -25.36 5.79 1.85
N LYS A 549 -25.82 4.89 2.74
CA LYS A 549 -25.01 3.77 3.26
C LYS A 549 -24.41 2.89 2.16
N ALA A 550 -25.20 2.54 1.15
CA ALA A 550 -24.74 1.72 0.05
C ALA A 550 -23.68 2.41 -0.82
N ILE A 551 -23.80 3.74 -1.01
CA ILE A 551 -22.77 4.52 -1.70
C ILE A 551 -21.47 4.54 -0.90
N PHE A 552 -21.53 4.75 0.41
CA PHE A 552 -20.33 4.73 1.26
C PHE A 552 -19.66 3.36 1.27
N ALA A 553 -20.44 2.27 1.23
CA ALA A 553 -19.91 0.92 1.04
C ALA A 553 -19.22 0.72 -0.31
N ASP A 554 -19.80 1.25 -1.39
CA ASP A 554 -19.21 1.17 -2.72
C ASP A 554 -17.88 1.93 -2.83
N ILE A 555 -17.69 3.02 -2.08
CA ILE A 555 -16.46 3.84 -2.12
C ILE A 555 -15.39 3.42 -1.12
N GLY A 556 -15.57 2.31 -0.38
CA GLY A 556 -14.52 1.67 0.42
C GLY A 556 -14.79 1.50 1.91
N TYR A 557 -15.86 2.13 2.46
CA TYR A 557 -16.16 1.97 3.89
C TYR A 557 -16.86 0.63 4.19
N ASN A 558 -16.45 -0.07 5.25
CA ASN A 558 -17.29 -1.14 5.80
C ASN A 558 -18.48 -0.55 6.57
N ILE A 559 -19.65 -0.56 5.92
CA ILE A 559 -20.88 0.00 6.47
C ILE A 559 -21.76 -1.09 7.08
N THR A 560 -22.16 -0.88 8.34
CA THR A 560 -23.09 -1.75 9.05
C THR A 560 -24.43 -1.89 8.30
N GLY A 561 -24.80 -3.13 8.00
CA GLY A 561 -26.09 -3.48 7.39
C GLY A 561 -26.15 -3.39 5.87
N VAL A 562 -25.00 -3.22 5.21
CA VAL A 562 -24.83 -3.39 3.76
C VAL A 562 -24.00 -4.67 3.55
N SER A 563 -24.56 -5.68 2.89
CA SER A 563 -23.94 -7.00 2.69
C SER A 563 -23.73 -7.35 1.24
#